data_AF-A0A7L2QP80-F1
#
_entry.id   AF-A0A7L2QP80-F1
#
_cell.length_a   1.000
_cell.length_b   1.000
_cell.length_c   1.000
_cell.angle_alpha   90.00
_cell.angle_beta   90.00
_cell.angle_gamma   90.00
#
_symmetry.space_group_name_H-M   'P 1'
#
loop_
_entity.id
_entity.type
_entity.pdbx_description
1 polymer ?
#
loop_
_entity_poly.entity_id
_entity_poly.type
_entity_poly.pdbx_seq_one_letter_code
_entity_poly.pdbx_strand_id
1 'polypeptide(L)'
;LRTIQALETASYLSQQADLSSIVEEIEDLVARLDDLGGIYLQFEEGIETTALFVAAAYKLSDHVGTEPAIKEDQVIQLMNAIFSKKNFETLSEAFSVARAAGSLSQNRFHLPVIIVPDGAAAVSHHQPVLRLQVTNVMSQLLTQVSVKLDQAKSVSSKATVLQQLPFTLSGDFFELNFMNVKPASGYYDFSISVDGDKRFIANKVELKVKVSTEVGITNVDLSTVDKDQSIAPKTTRVAYPAKAKGSFTADSHQNFALSFQLIDVNSGAELIPHQTFVRLHNQKTGQEVVFVAEPDSKNVYKFELDTSERKTEFDSASGTYTLYLIIGDATLENPILWNVADVVITFPEEDAPSTVQSKNLFVPKPEIQHLFREPEKRPPTVVSNTFTALVLSPLLLLLILWIKIGANISNFSFSPSTIVFHLGHAAMLGLMYVYWTQLNMFQTLKYLAILGGITFLAGNRMLAQKAVKR
;
A
#
# COMPACT_ATOMS: atom_id res chain seq x y z
N LEU A 1 -42.87 6.47 30.52
CA LEU A 1 -43.12 7.93 30.70
C LEU A 1 -44.17 8.31 31.75
N ARG A 2 -45.42 7.80 31.73
CA ARG A 2 -46.48 8.23 32.68
C ARG A 2 -46.11 8.02 34.15
N THR A 3 -45.55 6.86 34.50
CA THR A 3 -45.07 6.56 35.86
C THR A 3 -43.93 7.49 36.29
N ILE A 4 -43.00 7.81 35.38
CA ILE A 4 -41.92 8.79 35.63
C ILE A 4 -42.46 10.18 35.94
N GLN A 5 -43.50 10.61 35.22
CA GLN A 5 -44.19 11.88 35.51
C GLN A 5 -44.90 11.87 36.86
N ALA A 6 -45.46 10.72 37.27
CA ALA A 6 -46.03 10.54 38.60
C ALA A 6 -44.97 10.66 39.70
N LEU A 7 -43.79 10.02 39.54
CA LEU A 7 -42.65 10.17 40.45
C LEU A 7 -42.26 11.65 40.61
N GLU A 8 -42.10 12.35 39.49
CA GLU A 8 -41.73 13.76 39.50
C GLU A 8 -42.80 14.63 40.15
N THR A 9 -44.08 14.39 39.87
CA THR A 9 -45.20 15.15 40.44
C THR A 9 -45.29 14.93 41.95
N ALA A 10 -45.10 13.68 42.39
CA ALA A 10 -45.08 13.31 43.80
C ALA A 10 -44.00 14.05 44.59
N SER A 11 -42.85 14.36 43.96
CA SER A 11 -41.77 15.12 44.60
C SER A 11 -42.14 16.57 44.98
N TYR A 12 -43.26 17.10 44.47
CA TYR A 12 -43.78 18.42 44.81
C TYR A 12 -44.94 18.40 45.82
N LEU A 13 -45.44 17.21 46.18
CA LEU A 13 -46.52 17.08 47.15
C LEU A 13 -46.02 17.37 48.57
N SER A 14 -46.94 17.47 49.52
CA SER A 14 -46.58 17.64 50.93
C SER A 14 -45.91 16.36 51.45
N GLN A 15 -44.86 16.49 52.26
CA GLN A 15 -44.25 15.37 52.98
C GLN A 15 -45.22 14.63 53.93
N GLN A 16 -46.38 15.22 54.22
CA GLN A 16 -47.45 14.60 55.00
C GLN A 16 -48.34 13.66 54.17
N ALA A 17 -48.23 13.69 52.85
CA ALA A 17 -48.94 12.76 51.97
C ALA A 17 -48.29 11.37 52.04
N ASP A 18 -49.10 10.32 51.97
CA ASP A 18 -48.58 8.96 51.82
C ASP A 18 -48.10 8.76 50.37
N LEU A 19 -46.78 8.76 50.20
CA LEU A 19 -46.10 8.58 48.92
C LEU A 19 -45.49 7.18 48.76
N SER A 20 -45.73 6.28 49.72
CA SER A 20 -45.05 4.98 49.81
C SER A 20 -45.25 4.13 48.55
N SER A 21 -46.50 4.04 48.07
CA SER A 21 -46.82 3.30 46.84
C SER A 21 -46.18 3.88 45.59
N ILE A 22 -45.95 5.19 45.54
CA ILE A 22 -45.29 5.84 44.41
C ILE A 22 -43.77 5.62 44.48
N VAL A 23 -43.20 5.51 45.68
CA VAL A 23 -41.77 5.18 45.87
C VAL A 23 -41.48 3.73 45.45
N GLU A 24 -42.39 2.79 45.73
CA GLU A 24 -42.25 1.38 45.31
C GLU A 24 -42.16 1.24 43.78
N GLU A 25 -42.84 2.09 43.01
CA GLU A 25 -42.75 2.11 41.54
C GLU A 25 -41.33 2.39 41.00
N ILE A 26 -40.42 2.93 41.82
CA ILE A 26 -39.01 3.07 41.42
C ILE A 26 -38.40 1.69 41.16
N GLU A 27 -38.65 0.70 42.03
CA GLU A 27 -38.12 -0.66 41.89
C GLU A 27 -38.67 -1.34 40.63
N ASP A 28 -39.99 -1.20 40.40
CA ASP A 28 -40.65 -1.72 39.20
C ASP A 28 -40.11 -1.10 37.91
N LEU A 29 -39.80 0.21 37.92
CA LEU A 29 -39.20 0.88 36.78
C LEU A 29 -37.74 0.46 36.54
N VAL A 30 -36.95 0.22 37.60
CA VAL A 30 -35.59 -0.32 37.46
C VAL A 30 -35.61 -1.69 36.81
N ALA A 31 -36.55 -2.55 37.17
CA ALA A 31 -36.69 -3.89 36.60
C ALA A 31 -37.05 -3.90 35.11
N ARG A 32 -37.50 -2.76 34.56
CA ARG A 32 -37.85 -2.58 33.14
C ARG A 32 -36.74 -2.00 32.27
N LEU A 33 -35.60 -1.66 32.86
CA LEU A 33 -34.46 -1.15 32.11
C LEU A 33 -33.77 -2.29 31.37
N ASP A 34 -33.32 -2.01 30.15
CA ASP A 34 -32.54 -2.94 29.35
C ASP A 34 -31.06 -2.84 29.74
N ASP A 35 -30.48 -3.99 30.10
CA ASP A 35 -29.04 -4.15 30.30
C ASP A 35 -28.34 -4.36 28.95
N LEU A 36 -27.51 -3.40 28.57
CA LEU A 36 -26.70 -3.46 27.35
C LEU A 36 -25.26 -3.80 27.71
N GLY A 37 -24.99 -5.10 27.81
CA GLY A 37 -23.64 -5.65 27.94
C GLY A 37 -22.96 -5.40 29.29
N GLY A 38 -23.74 -5.16 30.35
CA GLY A 38 -23.26 -4.90 31.71
C GLY A 38 -22.65 -3.52 31.92
N ILE A 39 -22.65 -2.67 30.88
CA ILE A 39 -22.02 -1.34 30.91
C ILE A 39 -23.07 -0.23 30.96
N TYR A 40 -24.20 -0.42 30.29
CA TYR A 40 -25.26 0.56 30.17
C TYR A 40 -26.58 -0.03 30.64
N LEU A 41 -27.36 0.79 31.33
CA LEU A 41 -28.72 0.49 31.74
C LEU A 41 -29.61 1.63 31.26
N GLN A 42 -30.59 1.35 30.40
CA GLN A 42 -31.47 2.37 29.82
C GLN A 42 -32.82 1.81 29.42
N PHE A 43 -33.82 2.67 29.26
CA PHE A 43 -35.11 2.28 28.69
C PHE A 43 -35.03 2.12 27.16
N GLU A 44 -35.87 1.25 26.60
CA GLU A 44 -36.06 1.09 25.15
C GLU A 44 -36.42 2.43 24.47
N GLU A 45 -37.18 3.30 25.16
CA GLU A 45 -37.54 4.63 24.67
C GLU A 45 -36.36 5.62 24.59
N GLY A 46 -35.17 5.25 25.08
CA GLY A 46 -33.91 5.98 24.89
C GLY A 46 -33.45 6.83 26.08
N ILE A 47 -32.40 7.62 25.84
CA ILE A 47 -31.66 8.38 26.87
C ILE A 47 -32.54 9.44 27.55
N GLU A 48 -33.42 10.11 26.80
CA GLU A 48 -34.31 11.13 27.36
C GLU A 48 -35.20 10.56 28.48
N THR A 49 -35.87 9.44 28.22
CA THR A 49 -36.73 8.76 29.21
C THR A 49 -35.92 8.26 30.41
N THR A 50 -34.73 7.73 30.13
CA THR A 50 -33.80 7.23 31.15
C THR A 50 -33.31 8.35 32.08
N ALA A 51 -32.92 9.50 31.52
CA ALA A 51 -32.49 10.66 32.28
C ALA A 51 -33.63 11.27 33.10
N LEU A 52 -34.84 11.36 32.53
CA LEU A 52 -36.02 11.83 33.27
C LEU A 52 -36.36 10.92 34.45
N PHE A 53 -36.26 9.60 34.26
CA PHE A 53 -36.45 8.63 35.35
C PHE A 53 -35.46 8.86 36.48
N VAL A 54 -34.16 8.93 36.17
CA VAL A 54 -33.12 9.16 37.19
C VAL A 54 -33.37 10.47 37.92
N ALA A 55 -33.66 11.55 37.20
CA ALA A 55 -33.97 12.83 37.82
C ALA A 55 -35.16 12.75 38.79
N ALA A 56 -36.25 12.12 38.37
CA ALA A 56 -37.50 12.00 39.13
C ALA A 56 -37.36 11.08 40.34
N ALA A 57 -36.71 9.92 40.17
CA ALA A 57 -36.49 8.94 41.23
C ALA A 57 -35.66 9.54 42.37
N TYR A 58 -34.50 10.13 42.06
CA TYR A 58 -33.64 10.75 43.07
C TYR A 58 -34.32 11.93 43.76
N LYS A 59 -35.07 12.74 43.00
CA LYS A 59 -35.78 13.88 43.57
C LYS A 59 -36.92 13.46 44.52
N LEU A 60 -37.69 12.42 44.17
CA LEU A 60 -38.72 11.88 45.05
C LEU A 60 -38.09 11.25 46.30
N SER A 61 -37.03 10.46 46.14
CA SER A 61 -36.28 9.88 47.25
C SER A 61 -35.72 10.95 48.20
N ASP A 62 -35.18 12.05 47.65
CA ASP A 62 -34.74 13.19 48.44
C ASP A 62 -35.89 13.93 49.14
N HIS A 63 -37.07 13.95 48.53
CA HIS A 63 -38.25 14.55 49.15
C HIS A 63 -38.77 13.70 50.34
N VAL A 64 -38.81 12.37 50.19
CA VAL A 64 -39.44 11.45 51.15
C VAL A 64 -38.52 11.04 52.30
N GLY A 65 -37.20 10.98 52.10
CA GLY A 65 -36.30 10.45 53.14
C GLY A 65 -35.73 9.07 52.84
N THR A 66 -36.17 8.43 51.77
CA THR A 66 -35.92 7.01 51.50
C THR A 66 -34.96 6.86 50.32
N GLU A 67 -33.94 6.03 50.49
CA GLU A 67 -32.99 5.70 49.43
C GLU A 67 -33.72 5.10 48.21
N PRO A 68 -33.40 5.55 46.98
CA PRO A 68 -34.03 4.98 45.79
C PRO A 68 -33.66 3.49 45.69
N ALA A 69 -34.61 2.65 45.27
CA ALA A 69 -34.40 1.22 45.05
C ALA A 69 -33.57 0.93 43.79
N ILE A 70 -32.35 1.51 43.72
CA ILE A 70 -31.40 1.41 42.62
C ILE A 70 -30.04 1.05 43.23
N LYS A 71 -29.48 -0.11 42.88
CA LYS A 71 -28.18 -0.56 43.39
C LYS A 71 -27.05 0.31 42.85
N GLU A 72 -25.93 0.45 43.58
CA GLU A 72 -24.78 1.25 43.17
C GLU A 72 -24.31 0.94 41.73
N ASP A 73 -24.13 -0.34 41.39
CA ASP A 73 -23.73 -0.77 40.03
C ASP A 73 -24.73 -0.32 38.95
N GLN A 74 -26.04 -0.34 39.27
CA GLN A 74 -27.09 0.11 38.35
C GLN A 74 -27.04 1.63 38.15
N VAL A 75 -26.69 2.40 39.20
CA VAL A 75 -26.50 3.84 39.08
C VAL A 75 -25.32 4.15 38.14
N ILE A 76 -24.22 3.40 38.26
CA ILE A 76 -23.05 3.53 37.38
C ILE A 76 -23.44 3.23 35.92
N GLN A 77 -24.20 2.16 35.68
CA GLN A 77 -24.67 1.80 34.34
C GLN A 77 -25.64 2.83 33.75
N LEU A 78 -26.55 3.37 34.56
CA LEU A 78 -27.46 4.46 34.18
C LEU A 78 -26.68 5.71 33.78
N MET A 79 -25.65 6.05 34.53
CA MET A 79 -24.78 7.19 34.21
C MET A 79 -24.01 7.00 32.91
N ASN A 80 -23.41 5.83 32.71
CA ASN A 80 -22.72 5.52 31.47
C ASN A 80 -23.66 5.71 30.27
N ALA A 81 -24.94 5.35 30.41
CA ALA A 81 -25.94 5.54 29.36
C ALA A 81 -26.27 7.02 29.14
N ILE A 82 -26.58 7.75 30.22
CA ILE A 82 -26.98 9.17 30.21
C ILE A 82 -25.87 10.06 29.63
N PHE A 83 -24.61 9.79 29.97
CA PHE A 83 -23.45 10.58 29.55
C PHE A 83 -22.68 9.96 28.37
N SER A 84 -23.27 8.98 27.67
CA SER A 84 -22.65 8.31 26.52
C SER A 84 -22.46 9.22 25.30
N LYS A 85 -23.31 10.26 25.17
CA LYS A 85 -23.31 11.16 24.01
C LYS A 85 -22.62 12.49 24.33
N LYS A 86 -21.81 12.95 23.37
CA LYS A 86 -21.21 14.32 23.39
C LYS A 86 -22.15 15.40 22.86
N ASN A 87 -23.05 15.02 21.95
CA ASN A 87 -24.00 15.93 21.30
C ASN A 87 -25.41 15.36 21.44
N PHE A 88 -26.40 16.23 21.69
CA PHE A 88 -27.81 15.85 21.84
C PHE A 88 -28.59 16.22 20.58
N GLU A 89 -29.55 15.37 20.20
CA GLU A 89 -30.35 15.57 18.97
C GLU A 89 -31.47 16.59 19.18
N THR A 90 -32.00 16.65 20.40
CA THR A 90 -33.08 17.56 20.77
C THR A 90 -32.76 18.35 22.04
N LEU A 91 -33.38 19.53 22.18
CA LEU A 91 -33.31 20.31 23.42
C LEU A 91 -33.96 19.59 24.61
N SER A 92 -34.95 18.72 24.35
CA SER A 92 -35.62 17.93 25.38
C SER A 92 -34.71 16.87 25.98
N GLU A 93 -33.94 16.18 25.12
CA GLU A 93 -32.90 15.23 25.54
C GLU A 93 -31.84 15.95 26.37
N ALA A 94 -31.32 17.10 25.89
CA ALA A 94 -30.33 17.90 26.62
C ALA A 94 -30.85 18.38 27.99
N PHE A 95 -32.09 18.84 28.06
CA PHE A 95 -32.75 19.23 29.31
C PHE A 95 -32.85 18.06 30.29
N SER A 96 -33.26 16.89 29.80
CA SER A 96 -33.44 15.68 30.62
C SER A 96 -32.10 15.20 31.20
N VAL A 97 -31.04 15.19 30.39
CA VAL A 97 -29.68 14.85 30.83
C VAL A 97 -29.16 15.85 31.85
N ALA A 98 -29.33 17.15 31.62
CA ALA A 98 -28.92 18.18 32.58
C ALA A 98 -29.66 18.06 33.92
N ARG A 99 -30.94 17.69 33.90
CA ARG A 99 -31.74 17.47 35.09
C ARG A 99 -31.27 16.23 35.87
N ALA A 100 -30.96 15.14 35.18
CA ALA A 100 -30.39 13.94 35.78
C ALA A 100 -29.03 14.24 36.43
N ALA A 101 -28.18 15.01 35.73
CA ALA A 101 -26.90 15.46 36.26
C ALA A 101 -27.07 16.32 37.52
N GLY A 102 -28.07 17.22 37.54
CA GLY A 102 -28.42 18.01 38.73
C GLY A 102 -28.77 17.14 39.94
N SER A 103 -29.70 16.18 39.77
CA SER A 103 -30.10 15.27 40.84
C SER A 103 -28.94 14.39 41.33
N LEU A 104 -28.10 13.89 40.42
CA LEU A 104 -26.94 13.07 40.79
C LEU A 104 -25.78 13.87 41.39
N SER A 105 -25.67 15.15 41.06
CA SER A 105 -24.65 16.03 41.62
C SER A 105 -24.90 16.39 43.08
N GLN A 106 -26.16 16.41 43.50
CA GLN A 106 -26.57 16.78 44.84
C GLN A 106 -27.79 15.94 45.26
N ASN A 107 -27.55 14.87 46.02
CA ASN A 107 -28.59 14.08 46.68
C ASN A 107 -28.06 13.44 47.96
N ARG A 108 -28.94 12.84 48.76
CA ARG A 108 -28.59 12.28 50.07
C ARG A 108 -28.05 10.84 50.02
N PHE A 109 -27.97 10.21 48.85
CA PHE A 109 -27.75 8.77 48.72
C PHE A 109 -26.49 8.42 47.91
N HIS A 110 -26.52 8.66 46.60
CA HIS A 110 -25.46 8.28 45.67
C HIS A 110 -24.89 9.50 44.95
N LEU A 111 -23.63 9.82 45.21
CA LEU A 111 -22.91 10.93 44.60
C LEU A 111 -21.81 10.39 43.68
N PRO A 112 -22.04 10.35 42.36
CA PRO A 112 -21.05 9.79 41.46
C PRO A 112 -19.84 10.69 41.29
N VAL A 113 -18.66 10.06 41.30
CA VAL A 113 -17.38 10.73 41.12
C VAL A 113 -16.80 10.41 39.75
N ILE A 114 -16.26 11.43 39.09
CA ILE A 114 -15.61 11.33 37.78
C ILE A 114 -14.13 11.66 37.96
N ILE A 115 -13.26 10.75 37.52
CA ILE A 115 -11.80 10.90 37.60
C ILE A 115 -11.27 10.93 36.17
N VAL A 116 -10.68 12.05 35.76
CA VAL A 116 -10.19 12.24 34.40
C VAL A 116 -8.75 12.73 34.44
N PRO A 117 -7.82 12.15 33.66
CA PRO A 117 -6.48 12.68 33.53
C PRO A 117 -6.49 14.04 32.82
N ASP A 118 -5.61 14.95 33.25
CA ASP A 118 -5.37 16.21 32.53
C ASP A 118 -4.60 15.92 31.24
N GLY A 119 -5.32 15.88 30.12
CA GLY A 119 -4.77 15.53 28.81
C GLY A 119 -4.57 14.02 28.63
N ALA A 120 -3.47 13.64 27.96
CA ALA A 120 -3.14 12.23 27.77
C ALA A 120 -2.65 11.64 29.09
N ALA A 121 -3.13 10.45 29.45
CA ALA A 121 -2.62 9.68 30.59
C ALA A 121 -1.20 9.15 30.28
N ALA A 122 -0.21 10.04 30.31
CA ALA A 122 1.17 9.75 30.01
C ALA A 122 2.10 10.52 30.94
N VAL A 123 3.26 9.92 31.24
CA VAL A 123 4.33 10.52 32.02
C VAL A 123 5.67 10.26 31.35
N SER A 124 6.63 11.15 31.56
CA SER A 124 8.00 11.03 31.06
C SER A 124 8.98 11.79 31.92
N HIS A 125 10.27 11.75 31.59
CA HIS A 125 11.28 12.53 32.32
C HIS A 125 11.05 14.05 32.21
N HIS A 126 10.51 14.53 31.09
CA HIS A 126 10.14 15.94 30.91
C HIS A 126 8.81 16.30 31.59
N GLN A 127 7.88 15.34 31.69
CA GLN A 127 6.58 15.49 32.35
C GLN A 127 6.36 14.37 33.38
N PRO A 128 7.01 14.44 34.56
CA PRO A 128 7.06 13.31 35.49
C PRO A 128 5.79 13.13 36.33
N VAL A 129 4.90 14.12 36.32
CA VAL A 129 3.72 14.19 37.18
C VAL A 129 2.47 13.83 36.39
N LEU A 130 1.78 12.78 36.83
CA LEU A 130 0.42 12.48 36.40
C LEU A 130 -0.54 13.41 37.15
N ARG A 131 -1.36 14.15 36.39
CA ARG A 131 -2.40 15.05 36.90
C ARG A 131 -3.76 14.44 36.69
N LEU A 132 -4.54 14.36 37.75
CA LEU A 132 -5.92 13.90 37.72
C LEU A 132 -6.84 15.02 38.19
N GLN A 133 -7.93 15.22 37.47
CA GLN A 133 -9.04 16.06 37.88
C GLN A 133 -10.15 15.16 38.42
N VAL A 134 -10.62 15.48 39.63
CA VAL A 134 -11.73 14.76 40.26
C VAL A 134 -12.92 15.71 40.35
N THR A 135 -14.00 15.35 39.68
CA THR A 135 -15.21 16.17 39.61
C THR A 135 -16.46 15.37 39.94
N ASN A 136 -17.55 16.07 40.21
CA ASN A 136 -18.88 15.46 40.15
C ASN A 136 -19.39 15.43 38.69
N VAL A 137 -20.61 14.91 38.51
CA VAL A 137 -21.30 14.79 37.22
C VAL A 137 -21.61 16.13 36.53
N MET A 138 -21.56 17.25 37.27
CA MET A 138 -21.70 18.61 36.73
C MET A 138 -20.35 19.30 36.51
N SER A 139 -19.25 18.54 36.49
CA SER A 139 -17.89 19.04 36.32
C SER A 139 -17.44 20.03 37.41
N GLN A 140 -18.06 19.99 38.60
CA GLN A 140 -17.59 20.77 39.74
C GLN A 140 -16.45 20.03 40.43
N LEU A 141 -15.38 20.75 40.75
CA LEU A 141 -14.16 20.22 41.36
C LEU A 141 -14.43 19.71 42.79
N LEU A 142 -13.95 18.50 43.08
CA LEU A 142 -13.99 17.90 44.40
C LEU A 142 -12.58 17.99 45.03
N THR A 143 -12.29 19.08 45.74
CA THR A 143 -10.96 19.32 46.34
C THR A 143 -10.84 18.81 47.78
N GLN A 144 -11.96 18.59 48.47
CA GLN A 144 -12.01 18.06 49.84
C GLN A 144 -12.10 16.52 49.86
N VAL A 145 -11.33 15.86 49.01
CA VAL A 145 -11.30 14.39 48.89
C VAL A 145 -9.85 13.88 48.93
N SER A 146 -9.69 12.62 49.32
CA SER A 146 -8.40 11.94 49.35
C SER A 146 -8.31 10.98 48.17
N VAL A 147 -7.49 11.31 47.18
CA VAL A 147 -7.21 10.45 46.03
C VAL A 147 -5.97 9.60 46.31
N LYS A 148 -6.06 8.29 46.11
CA LYS A 148 -4.97 7.33 46.34
C LYS A 148 -4.78 6.43 45.14
N LEU A 149 -3.51 6.12 44.85
CA LEU A 149 -3.15 5.01 43.98
C LEU A 149 -3.16 3.73 44.80
N ASP A 150 -4.11 2.84 44.52
CA ASP A 150 -4.15 1.53 45.17
C ASP A 150 -2.97 0.68 44.70
N GLN A 151 -2.82 0.54 43.38
CA GLN A 151 -1.78 -0.23 42.71
C GLN A 151 -1.47 0.33 41.31
N ALA A 152 -0.21 0.29 40.89
CA ALA A 152 0.22 0.47 39.50
C ALA A 152 0.95 -0.79 39.03
N LYS A 153 0.40 -1.46 38.02
CA LYS A 153 0.94 -2.72 37.48
C LYS A 153 1.47 -2.50 36.07
N SER A 154 2.64 -3.06 35.78
CA SER A 154 3.12 -3.11 34.39
C SER A 154 2.22 -4.03 33.55
N VAL A 155 1.78 -3.56 32.39
CA VAL A 155 0.92 -4.35 31.49
C VAL A 155 1.67 -5.57 30.95
N SER A 156 2.97 -5.44 30.67
CA SER A 156 3.80 -6.49 30.07
C SER A 156 4.23 -7.56 31.09
N SER A 157 4.71 -7.16 32.27
CA SER A 157 5.22 -8.11 33.28
C SER A 157 4.19 -8.48 34.35
N LYS A 158 3.05 -7.78 34.41
CA LYS A 158 2.02 -7.88 35.47
C LYS A 158 2.54 -7.60 36.89
N ALA A 159 3.78 -7.15 37.03
CA ALA A 159 4.38 -6.80 38.31
C ALA A 159 3.83 -5.47 38.84
N THR A 160 3.54 -5.41 40.13
CA THR A 160 3.20 -4.17 40.83
C THR A 160 4.46 -3.35 41.04
N VAL A 161 4.51 -2.14 40.48
CA VAL A 161 5.65 -1.22 40.59
C VAL A 161 5.47 -0.22 41.72
N LEU A 162 4.23 0.19 41.98
CA LEU A 162 3.89 1.13 43.04
C LEU A 162 2.53 0.77 43.65
N GLN A 163 2.35 1.01 44.94
CA GLN A 163 1.09 0.72 45.64
C GLN A 163 0.89 1.66 46.83
N GLN A 164 -0.37 1.89 47.19
CA GLN A 164 -0.81 2.59 48.41
C GLN A 164 -0.19 3.98 48.59
N LEU A 165 -0.15 4.77 47.51
CA LEU A 165 0.45 6.12 47.52
C LEU A 165 -0.62 7.20 47.31
N PRO A 166 -0.69 8.24 48.16
CA PRO A 166 -1.65 9.33 47.98
C PRO A 166 -1.22 10.27 46.85
N PHE A 167 -2.19 10.83 46.13
CA PHE A 167 -1.96 11.98 45.27
C PHE A 167 -1.95 13.26 46.10
N THR A 168 -1.13 14.24 45.74
CA THR A 168 -1.08 15.54 46.40
C THR A 168 -1.93 16.56 45.67
N LEU A 169 -2.83 17.24 46.37
CA LEU A 169 -3.63 18.33 45.78
C LEU A 169 -2.74 19.55 45.50
N SER A 170 -2.73 20.00 44.26
CA SER A 170 -1.95 21.14 43.76
C SER A 170 -2.86 22.00 42.88
N GLY A 171 -3.39 23.09 43.46
CA GLY A 171 -4.45 23.88 42.82
C GLY A 171 -5.73 23.06 42.66
N ASP A 172 -6.15 22.87 41.42
CA ASP A 172 -7.38 22.14 41.05
C ASP A 172 -7.13 20.67 40.68
N PHE A 173 -5.88 20.20 40.74
CA PHE A 173 -5.47 18.87 40.29
C PHE A 173 -4.84 18.04 41.41
N PHE A 174 -5.06 16.72 41.33
CA PHE A 174 -4.37 15.72 42.13
C PHE A 174 -3.14 15.23 41.36
N GLU A 175 -1.96 15.48 41.93
CA GLU A 175 -0.67 15.21 41.31
C GLU A 175 -0.01 13.98 41.92
N LEU A 176 0.55 13.12 41.06
CA LEU A 176 1.42 12.02 41.46
C LEU A 176 2.65 11.96 40.56
N ASN A 177 3.84 12.10 41.15
CA ASN A 177 5.09 11.90 40.43
C ASN A 177 5.44 10.41 40.35
N PHE A 178 5.05 9.77 39.24
CA PHE A 178 5.32 8.35 39.02
C PHE A 178 6.78 8.09 38.60
N MET A 179 7.47 9.08 38.03
CA MET A 179 8.86 8.90 37.58
C MET A 179 9.87 8.78 38.74
N ASN A 180 9.49 9.15 39.96
CA ASN A 180 10.33 8.99 41.16
C ASN A 180 10.77 7.53 41.42
N VAL A 181 9.97 6.54 41.01
CA VAL A 181 10.33 5.12 41.16
C VAL A 181 11.12 4.56 39.97
N LYS A 182 11.49 5.42 39.01
CA LYS A 182 12.24 5.07 37.79
C LYS A 182 11.63 3.87 37.06
N PRO A 183 10.33 3.94 36.68
CA PRO A 183 9.68 2.86 35.96
C PRO A 183 10.33 2.67 34.58
N ALA A 184 10.38 1.43 34.09
CA ALA A 184 10.76 1.16 32.71
C ALA A 184 9.71 1.75 31.75
N SER A 185 10.12 2.14 30.53
CA SER A 185 9.18 2.61 29.50
C SER A 185 8.14 1.53 29.15
N GLY A 186 6.88 1.91 28.98
CA GLY A 186 5.82 0.93 28.74
C GLY A 186 4.43 1.44 29.12
N TYR A 187 3.48 0.52 29.18
CA TYR A 187 2.11 0.80 29.64
C TYR A 187 1.90 0.20 31.02
N TYR A 188 1.18 0.94 31.86
CA TYR A 188 0.88 0.58 33.23
C TYR A 188 -0.61 0.75 33.52
N ASP A 189 -1.22 -0.23 34.18
CA ASP A 189 -2.60 -0.17 34.64
C ASP A 189 -2.60 0.38 36.08
N PHE A 190 -3.18 1.57 36.27
CA PHE A 190 -3.30 2.26 37.55
C PHE A 190 -4.70 2.03 38.11
N SER A 191 -4.79 1.42 39.29
CA SER A 191 -6.03 1.36 40.07
C SER A 191 -6.03 2.53 41.05
N ILE A 192 -6.95 3.48 40.87
CA ILE A 192 -7.03 4.72 41.66
C ILE A 192 -8.35 4.71 42.44
N SER A 193 -8.29 5.08 43.71
CA SER A 193 -9.45 5.20 44.59
C SER A 193 -9.60 6.63 45.14
N VAL A 194 -10.84 7.05 45.36
CA VAL A 194 -11.19 8.35 45.93
C VAL A 194 -11.99 8.12 47.21
N ASP A 195 -11.44 8.58 48.33
CA ASP A 195 -12.07 8.55 49.64
C ASP A 195 -12.57 9.95 50.03
N GLY A 196 -13.76 10.03 50.62
CA GLY A 196 -14.33 11.30 51.08
C GLY A 196 -15.72 11.12 51.69
N ASP A 197 -16.75 11.54 50.96
CA ASP A 197 -18.14 11.32 51.34
C ASP A 197 -18.50 9.82 51.21
N LYS A 198 -19.25 9.30 52.19
CA LYS A 198 -19.72 7.90 52.17
C LYS A 198 -20.69 7.61 51.02
N ARG A 199 -21.31 8.66 50.48
CA ARG A 199 -22.22 8.59 49.33
C ARG A 199 -21.50 8.43 48.00
N PHE A 200 -20.17 8.56 47.97
CA PHE A 200 -19.43 8.49 46.72
C PHE A 200 -19.50 7.11 46.07
N ILE A 201 -20.00 7.07 44.84
CA ILE A 201 -20.01 5.89 43.98
C ILE A 201 -19.15 6.12 42.73
N ALA A 202 -18.78 5.05 42.02
CA ALA A 202 -17.77 5.09 40.96
C ALA A 202 -16.43 5.69 41.40
N ASN A 203 -16.13 5.59 42.70
CA ASN A 203 -14.95 6.19 43.32
C ASN A 203 -13.66 5.39 43.09
N LYS A 204 -13.70 4.35 42.25
CA LYS A 204 -12.54 3.56 41.82
C LYS A 204 -12.48 3.53 40.30
N VAL A 205 -11.30 3.79 39.74
CA VAL A 205 -11.06 3.78 38.29
C VAL A 205 -9.79 3.03 37.95
N GLU A 206 -9.82 2.29 36.84
CA GLU A 206 -8.62 1.74 36.21
C GLU A 206 -8.21 2.64 35.04
N LEU A 207 -7.00 3.21 35.12
CA LEU A 207 -6.44 4.10 34.13
C LEU A 207 -5.19 3.48 33.52
N LYS A 208 -5.15 3.33 32.19
CA LYS A 208 -3.93 2.93 31.49
C LYS A 208 -3.03 4.15 31.27
N VAL A 209 -1.86 4.15 31.90
CA VAL A 209 -0.88 5.24 31.84
C VAL A 209 0.31 4.81 30.96
N LYS A 210 0.70 5.67 30.03
CA LYS A 210 1.88 5.49 29.18
C LYS A 210 3.12 6.11 29.84
N VAL A 211 4.15 5.32 30.08
CA VAL A 211 5.47 5.82 30.49
C VAL A 211 6.35 5.95 29.25
N SER A 212 6.70 7.18 28.94
CA SER A 212 7.50 7.54 27.79
C SER A 212 8.97 7.77 28.16
N THR A 213 9.87 7.44 27.23
CA THR A 213 11.31 7.61 27.40
C THR A 213 11.97 8.18 26.14
N GLU A 214 13.22 8.58 26.28
CA GLU A 214 14.06 9.08 25.20
C GLU A 214 15.06 7.99 24.78
N VAL A 215 15.10 7.66 23.49
CA VAL A 215 16.06 6.70 22.96
C VAL A 215 17.38 7.40 22.64
N GLY A 216 18.48 6.78 23.07
CA GLY A 216 19.84 7.11 22.70
C GLY A 216 20.45 5.97 21.88
N ILE A 217 21.28 6.33 20.90
CA ILE A 217 22.03 5.37 20.07
C ILE A 217 23.48 5.38 20.53
N THR A 218 24.00 4.20 20.87
CA THR A 218 25.40 4.03 21.28
C THR A 218 26.09 2.93 20.46
N ASN A 219 27.43 2.95 20.47
CA ASN A 219 28.26 1.92 19.85
C ASN A 219 27.91 1.59 18.38
N VAL A 220 27.72 2.63 17.55
CA VAL A 220 27.43 2.46 16.12
C VAL A 220 28.71 2.20 15.35
N ASP A 221 28.83 0.98 14.83
CA ASP A 221 29.99 0.52 14.09
C ASP A 221 29.57 0.14 12.66
N LEU A 222 30.22 0.76 11.67
CA LEU A 222 30.08 0.46 10.25
C LEU A 222 31.29 -0.34 9.80
N SER A 223 31.06 -1.55 9.29
CA SER A 223 32.13 -2.47 8.89
C SER A 223 32.00 -2.85 7.43
N THR A 224 33.14 -2.86 6.73
CA THR A 224 33.27 -3.52 5.43
C THR A 224 34.03 -4.82 5.66
N VAL A 225 33.41 -5.94 5.34
CA VAL A 225 33.88 -7.30 5.62
C VAL A 225 34.21 -7.99 4.31
N ASP A 226 35.42 -8.51 4.18
CA ASP A 226 35.82 -9.32 3.02
C ASP A 226 35.18 -10.70 3.09
N LYS A 227 34.59 -11.17 1.99
CA LYS A 227 33.82 -12.41 1.92
C LYS A 227 34.70 -13.65 2.16
N ASP A 228 35.95 -13.59 1.70
CA ASP A 228 36.93 -14.67 1.88
C ASP A 228 37.59 -14.66 3.27
N GLN A 229 37.22 -13.71 4.14
CA GLN A 229 37.80 -13.48 5.48
C GLN A 229 39.34 -13.39 5.50
N SER A 230 39.93 -13.09 4.34
CA SER A 230 41.38 -13.05 4.15
C SER A 230 41.99 -11.81 4.81
N ILE A 231 41.18 -10.76 4.96
CA ILE A 231 41.52 -9.48 5.57
C ILE A 231 40.57 -9.22 6.75
N ALA A 232 41.13 -8.71 7.86
CA ALA A 232 40.33 -8.30 9.01
C ALA A 232 39.32 -7.19 8.62
N PRO A 233 38.10 -7.21 9.19
CA PRO A 233 37.06 -6.25 8.84
C PRO A 233 37.49 -4.82 9.16
N LYS A 234 37.21 -3.89 8.24
CA LYS A 234 37.50 -2.47 8.44
C LYS A 234 36.30 -1.82 9.10
N THR A 235 36.38 -1.58 10.40
CA THR A 235 35.32 -0.95 11.19
C THR A 235 35.57 0.53 11.42
N THR A 236 34.54 1.35 11.19
CA THR A 236 34.51 2.79 11.46
C THR A 236 33.37 3.09 12.44
N ARG A 237 33.70 3.66 13.59
CA ARG A 237 32.72 4.07 14.60
C ARG A 237 32.15 5.45 14.28
N VAL A 238 30.84 5.61 14.44
CA VAL A 238 30.11 6.85 14.16
C VAL A 238 29.29 7.25 15.38
N ALA A 239 29.25 8.54 15.68
CA ALA A 239 28.41 9.07 16.76
C ALA A 239 27.14 9.68 16.18
N TYR A 240 25.98 9.37 16.77
CA TYR A 240 24.74 10.08 16.48
C TYR A 240 24.85 11.55 16.95
N PRO A 241 24.36 12.55 16.18
CA PRO A 241 23.67 12.48 14.89
C PRO A 241 24.59 12.76 13.68
N ALA A 242 25.89 12.50 13.76
CA ALA A 242 26.83 12.81 12.68
C ALA A 242 26.73 11.80 11.52
N LYS A 243 27.05 12.22 10.30
CA LYS A 243 27.21 11.30 9.16
C LYS A 243 28.63 10.73 9.14
N ALA A 244 28.77 9.45 8.82
CA ALA A 244 30.05 8.79 8.64
C ALA A 244 30.88 9.48 7.54
N LYS A 245 32.20 9.58 7.74
CA LYS A 245 33.14 10.11 6.75
C LYS A 245 33.79 8.94 5.99
N GLY A 246 33.71 8.97 4.67
CA GLY A 246 34.29 7.96 3.78
C GLY A 246 33.26 7.25 2.91
N SER A 247 33.74 6.38 2.02
CA SER A 247 32.90 5.54 1.16
C SER A 247 32.86 4.11 1.70
N PHE A 248 31.65 3.59 1.90
CA PHE A 248 31.42 2.19 2.23
C PHE A 248 30.96 1.45 0.98
N THR A 249 31.59 0.33 0.67
CA THR A 249 31.31 -0.47 -0.53
C THR A 249 30.73 -1.82 -0.15
N ALA A 250 29.73 -2.27 -0.90
CA ALA A 250 29.19 -3.61 -0.86
C ALA A 250 29.12 -4.15 -2.29
N ASP A 251 29.86 -5.21 -2.58
CA ASP A 251 29.95 -5.84 -3.90
C ASP A 251 30.09 -7.36 -3.76
N SER A 252 30.53 -8.07 -4.81
CA SER A 252 30.69 -9.53 -4.77
C SER A 252 31.84 -10.02 -3.89
N HIS A 253 32.78 -9.13 -3.52
CA HIS A 253 33.95 -9.45 -2.71
C HIS A 253 33.81 -8.89 -1.28
N GLN A 254 33.05 -7.81 -1.10
CA GLN A 254 32.89 -7.12 0.18
C GLN A 254 31.43 -7.04 0.62
N ASN A 255 31.15 -7.53 1.82
CA ASN A 255 29.87 -7.33 2.51
C ASN A 255 29.93 -6.05 3.36
N PHE A 256 28.77 -5.43 3.55
CA PHE A 256 28.61 -4.30 4.46
C PHE A 256 27.85 -4.74 5.73
N ALA A 257 28.36 -4.37 6.89
CA ALA A 257 27.72 -4.67 8.16
C ALA A 257 27.59 -3.41 9.03
N LEU A 258 26.44 -3.28 9.70
CA LEU A 258 26.12 -2.24 10.65
C LEU A 258 25.77 -2.91 11.98
N SER A 259 26.37 -2.44 13.07
CA SER A 259 25.94 -2.80 14.42
C SER A 259 25.74 -1.56 15.29
N PHE A 260 24.73 -1.57 16.14
CA PHE A 260 24.45 -0.48 17.07
C PHE A 260 23.72 -0.99 18.31
N GLN A 261 23.73 -0.20 19.37
CA GLN A 261 22.98 -0.46 20.61
C GLN A 261 22.03 0.70 20.87
N LEU A 262 20.87 0.38 21.44
CA LEU A 262 19.85 1.34 21.82
C LEU A 262 19.71 1.33 23.34
N ILE A 263 19.75 2.51 23.93
CA ILE A 263 19.63 2.69 25.37
C ILE A 263 18.59 3.76 25.66
N ASP A 264 18.01 3.69 26.84
CA ASP A 264 17.30 4.81 27.44
C ASP A 264 18.33 5.85 27.91
N VAL A 265 18.21 7.10 27.46
CA VAL A 265 19.13 8.19 27.79
C VAL A 265 19.17 8.48 29.30
N ASN A 266 18.04 8.32 29.99
CA ASN A 266 17.87 8.70 31.38
C ASN A 266 18.30 7.61 32.36
N SER A 267 17.99 6.35 32.04
CA SER A 267 18.31 5.20 32.90
C SER A 267 19.60 4.49 32.50
N GLY A 268 20.05 4.64 31.26
CA GLY A 268 21.16 3.86 30.68
C GLY A 268 20.82 2.39 30.45
N ALA A 269 19.56 1.99 30.68
CA ALA A 269 19.11 0.63 30.45
C ALA A 269 19.00 0.34 28.94
N GLU A 270 19.24 -0.91 28.57
CA GLU A 270 19.06 -1.36 27.19
C GLU A 270 17.59 -1.26 26.79
N LEU A 271 17.34 -0.74 25.59
CA LEU A 271 16.00 -0.53 25.07
C LEU A 271 15.79 -1.38 23.82
N ILE A 272 14.61 -1.99 23.72
CA ILE A 272 14.17 -2.75 22.55
C ILE A 272 12.91 -2.08 21.98
N PRO A 273 13.05 -1.10 21.07
CA PRO A 273 11.91 -0.45 20.45
C PRO A 273 11.13 -1.39 19.53
N HIS A 274 9.84 -1.13 19.39
CA HIS A 274 8.98 -1.88 18.46
C HIS A 274 9.40 -1.75 16.98
N GLN A 275 9.91 -0.58 16.57
CA GLN A 275 10.32 -0.33 15.19
C GLN A 275 11.80 0.05 15.11
N THR A 276 12.59 -0.78 14.42
CA THR A 276 14.02 -0.57 14.16
C THR A 276 14.35 -0.95 12.71
N PHE A 277 14.33 0.02 11.81
CA PHE A 277 14.52 -0.21 10.38
C PHE A 277 15.79 0.43 9.83
N VAL A 278 16.46 -0.29 8.95
CA VAL A 278 17.57 0.20 8.12
C VAL A 278 17.02 0.41 6.71
N ARG A 279 16.88 1.67 6.30
CA ARG A 279 16.38 2.05 4.97
C ARG A 279 17.54 2.47 4.08
N LEU A 280 17.66 1.85 2.91
CA LEU A 280 18.62 2.21 1.86
C LEU A 280 17.87 2.92 0.73
N HIS A 281 18.17 4.20 0.51
CA HIS A 281 17.53 5.03 -0.52
C HIS A 281 18.48 5.32 -1.67
N ASN A 282 18.14 4.90 -2.89
CA ASN A 282 18.93 5.12 -4.09
C ASN A 282 18.83 6.59 -4.52
N GLN A 283 19.96 7.30 -4.49
CA GLN A 283 20.00 8.74 -4.77
C GLN A 283 19.62 9.11 -6.21
N LYS A 284 19.77 8.18 -7.18
CA LYS A 284 19.51 8.45 -8.60
C LYS A 284 18.11 8.04 -9.02
N THR A 285 17.66 6.86 -8.59
CA THR A 285 16.37 6.30 -9.02
C THR A 285 15.21 6.65 -8.09
N GLY A 286 15.51 7.06 -6.85
CA GLY A 286 14.51 7.27 -5.80
C GLY A 286 13.95 5.99 -5.18
N GLN A 287 14.38 4.82 -5.66
CA GLN A 287 14.01 3.52 -5.09
C GLN A 287 14.48 3.42 -3.63
N GLU A 288 13.67 2.78 -2.79
CA GLU A 288 14.03 2.51 -1.40
C GLU A 288 13.81 1.04 -1.06
N VAL A 289 14.70 0.52 -0.22
CA VAL A 289 14.62 -0.83 0.35
C VAL A 289 14.73 -0.70 1.86
N VAL A 290 13.86 -1.40 2.60
CA VAL A 290 13.78 -1.30 4.07
C VAL A 290 14.02 -2.66 4.68
N PHE A 291 14.97 -2.72 5.60
CA PHE A 291 15.32 -3.91 6.38
C PHE A 291 14.95 -3.76 7.83
N VAL A 292 14.54 -4.86 8.46
CA VAL A 292 14.35 -4.93 9.90
C VAL A 292 15.70 -5.27 10.54
N ALA A 293 16.10 -4.49 11.53
CA ALA A 293 17.25 -4.80 12.37
C ALA A 293 16.74 -5.44 13.66
N GLU A 294 17.21 -6.65 13.95
CA GLU A 294 16.84 -7.40 15.16
C GLU A 294 18.01 -7.40 16.16
N PRO A 295 17.71 -7.35 17.47
CA PRO A 295 18.73 -7.45 18.50
C PRO A 295 19.19 -8.90 18.67
N ASP A 296 20.49 -9.09 18.91
CA ASP A 296 21.03 -10.39 19.32
C ASP A 296 20.82 -10.67 20.82
N SER A 297 21.33 -11.80 21.32
CA SER A 297 21.21 -12.17 22.74
C SER A 297 21.94 -11.23 23.73
N LYS A 298 22.73 -10.27 23.21
CA LYS A 298 23.39 -9.22 23.98
C LYS A 298 22.77 -7.85 23.69
N ASN A 299 21.55 -7.81 23.14
CA ASN A 299 20.82 -6.60 22.77
C ASN A 299 21.60 -5.68 21.81
N VAL A 300 22.45 -6.27 20.97
CA VAL A 300 23.15 -5.56 19.89
C VAL A 300 22.37 -5.77 18.60
N TYR A 301 21.89 -4.67 18.03
CA TYR A 301 21.24 -4.68 16.73
C TYR A 301 22.28 -4.86 15.63
N LYS A 302 22.03 -5.79 14.73
CA LYS A 302 22.93 -6.11 13.62
C LYS A 302 22.18 -6.11 12.30
N PHE A 303 22.82 -5.55 11.29
CA PHE A 303 22.37 -5.60 9.92
C PHE A 303 23.56 -5.97 9.04
N GLU A 304 23.39 -7.00 8.21
CA GLU A 304 24.37 -7.42 7.22
C GLU A 304 23.75 -7.38 5.83
N LEU A 305 24.49 -6.74 4.93
CA LEU A 305 24.18 -6.62 3.52
C LEU A 305 25.18 -7.47 2.73
N ASP A 306 24.76 -8.68 2.39
CA ASP A 306 25.40 -9.52 1.38
C ASP A 306 24.70 -9.30 0.03
N THR A 307 25.46 -8.82 -0.95
CA THR A 307 24.95 -8.52 -2.29
C THR A 307 24.51 -9.76 -3.07
N SER A 308 25.03 -10.95 -2.74
CA SER A 308 24.66 -12.21 -3.38
C SER A 308 23.31 -12.74 -2.87
N GLU A 309 23.06 -12.60 -1.56
CA GLU A 309 21.84 -13.10 -0.92
C GLU A 309 20.66 -12.15 -1.10
N ARG A 310 20.92 -10.83 -1.00
CA ARG A 310 19.88 -9.79 -0.98
C ARG A 310 19.58 -9.15 -2.33
N LYS A 311 20.19 -9.64 -3.41
CA LYS A 311 20.07 -9.09 -4.77
C LYS A 311 18.63 -8.83 -5.24
N THR A 312 17.72 -9.75 -4.93
CA THR A 312 16.30 -9.66 -5.32
C THR A 312 15.58 -8.51 -4.63
N GLU A 313 15.96 -8.16 -3.40
CA GLU A 313 15.36 -7.07 -2.62
C GLU A 313 15.67 -5.69 -3.22
N PHE A 314 16.76 -5.59 -3.98
CA PHE A 314 17.17 -4.38 -4.71
C PHE A 314 16.82 -4.41 -6.19
N ASP A 315 16.12 -5.43 -6.68
CA ASP A 315 15.91 -5.68 -8.11
C ASP A 315 17.23 -5.68 -8.92
N SER A 316 18.35 -6.05 -8.28
CA SER A 316 19.71 -5.99 -8.85
C SER A 316 20.15 -4.58 -9.32
N ALA A 317 19.55 -3.52 -8.77
CA ALA A 317 19.86 -2.14 -9.13
C ALA A 317 21.14 -1.64 -8.43
N SER A 318 22.26 -1.59 -9.15
CA SER A 318 23.51 -0.99 -8.67
C SER A 318 23.40 0.53 -8.52
N GLY A 319 24.03 1.10 -7.50
CA GLY A 319 24.00 2.54 -7.26
C GLY A 319 24.53 2.98 -5.89
N THR A 320 24.49 4.29 -5.65
CA THR A 320 24.80 4.87 -4.35
C THR A 320 23.52 5.02 -3.54
N TYR A 321 23.47 4.31 -2.42
CA TYR A 321 22.35 4.30 -1.50
C TYR A 321 22.69 5.09 -0.25
N THR A 322 21.79 5.98 0.17
CA THR A 322 21.88 6.62 1.49
C THR A 322 21.24 5.72 2.54
N LEU A 323 22.01 5.35 3.55
CA LEU A 323 21.59 4.51 4.67
C LEU A 323 20.96 5.39 5.75
N TYR A 324 19.67 5.20 5.95
CA TYR A 324 18.90 5.78 7.05
C TYR A 324 18.62 4.74 8.12
N LEU A 325 18.85 5.10 9.37
CA LEU A 325 18.38 4.35 10.52
C LEU A 325 17.09 5.01 11.04
N ILE A 326 16.02 4.22 11.11
CA ILE A 326 14.69 4.65 11.55
C ILE A 326 14.36 3.88 12.82
N ILE A 327 14.16 4.60 13.93
CA ILE A 327 13.82 4.02 15.23
C ILE A 327 12.56 4.70 15.75
N GLY A 328 11.58 3.88 16.16
CA GLY A 328 10.30 4.37 16.67
C GLY A 328 9.62 3.37 17.60
N ASP A 329 8.85 3.91 18.54
CA ASP A 329 7.95 3.16 19.42
C ASP A 329 6.86 4.11 19.91
N ALA A 330 5.70 3.59 20.32
CA ALA A 330 4.64 4.40 20.92
C ALA A 330 5.06 5.02 22.27
N THR A 331 6.04 4.41 22.95
CA THR A 331 6.62 4.89 24.22
C THR A 331 7.77 5.88 24.00
N LEU A 332 8.30 6.04 22.80
CA LEU A 332 9.40 6.97 22.53
C LEU A 332 8.91 8.40 22.30
N GLU A 333 9.59 9.38 22.92
CA GLU A 333 9.30 10.80 22.71
C GLU A 333 10.03 11.37 21.49
N ASN A 334 11.20 10.81 21.15
CA ASN A 334 12.09 11.29 20.10
C ASN A 334 12.25 10.22 18.99
N PRO A 335 11.29 10.08 18.03
CA PRO A 335 11.48 9.18 16.90
C PRO A 335 12.72 9.59 16.11
N ILE A 336 13.63 8.65 15.86
CA ILE A 336 14.91 8.93 15.18
C ILE A 336 14.81 8.57 13.71
N LEU A 337 15.15 9.53 12.85
CA LEU A 337 15.49 9.30 11.45
C LEU A 337 16.88 9.89 11.20
N TRP A 338 17.87 9.02 11.02
CA TRP A 338 19.27 9.42 10.93
C TRP A 338 19.95 8.92 9.67
N ASN A 339 20.55 9.83 8.89
CA ASN A 339 21.43 9.49 7.78
C ASN A 339 22.81 9.09 8.32
N VAL A 340 23.06 7.78 8.37
CA VAL A 340 24.28 7.23 8.96
C VAL A 340 25.45 7.32 8.00
N ALA A 341 25.27 6.89 6.74
CA ALA A 341 26.33 6.81 5.73
C ALA A 341 25.77 6.72 4.31
N ASP A 342 26.62 6.93 3.30
CA ASP A 342 26.33 6.51 1.92
C ASP A 342 27.08 5.21 1.62
N VAL A 343 26.36 4.23 1.09
CA VAL A 343 26.86 2.90 0.74
C VAL A 343 26.75 2.72 -0.77
N VAL A 344 27.87 2.37 -1.42
CA VAL A 344 27.92 2.05 -2.85
C VAL A 344 27.69 0.56 -3.01
N ILE A 345 26.57 0.20 -3.62
CA ILE A 345 26.17 -1.20 -3.83
C ILE A 345 26.35 -1.52 -5.32
N THR A 346 27.12 -2.57 -5.61
CA THR A 346 27.40 -3.02 -6.98
C THR A 346 27.02 -4.50 -7.15
N PHE A 347 26.06 -4.77 -8.02
CA PHE A 347 25.72 -6.12 -8.47
C PHE A 347 26.43 -6.45 -9.80
N PRO A 348 26.74 -7.74 -10.08
CA PRO A 348 27.31 -8.17 -11.36
C PRO A 348 26.45 -7.80 -12.58
N GLU A 349 27.09 -7.37 -13.68
CA GLU A 349 26.41 -6.86 -14.89
C GLU A 349 25.56 -7.90 -15.65
N GLU A 350 25.88 -9.20 -15.54
CA GLU A 350 25.07 -10.28 -16.17
C GLU A 350 23.63 -10.32 -15.65
N ASP A 351 23.40 -9.68 -14.51
CA ASP A 351 22.13 -9.64 -13.80
C ASP A 351 21.57 -8.23 -13.62
N ALA A 352 22.17 -7.23 -14.27
CA ALA A 352 21.59 -5.90 -14.30
C ALA A 352 20.15 -6.06 -14.81
N PRO A 353 19.13 -5.58 -14.07
CA PRO A 353 17.76 -5.68 -14.53
C PRO A 353 17.73 -5.05 -15.91
N SER A 354 17.23 -5.80 -16.89
CA SER A 354 17.00 -5.30 -18.25
C SER A 354 16.26 -3.99 -18.13
N THR A 355 17.02 -2.88 -18.26
CA THR A 355 16.68 -1.49 -17.93
C THR A 355 15.34 -1.42 -17.23
N VAL A 356 15.29 -1.46 -15.87
CA VAL A 356 14.06 -1.33 -15.05
C VAL A 356 13.08 -0.53 -15.86
N GLN A 357 12.15 -1.22 -16.54
CA GLN A 357 11.26 -0.52 -17.44
C GLN A 357 10.48 0.31 -16.46
N SER A 358 10.80 1.61 -16.42
CA SER A 358 10.01 2.58 -15.71
C SER A 358 8.58 2.18 -16.03
N LYS A 359 7.76 1.91 -15.02
CA LYS A 359 6.33 1.61 -15.16
C LYS A 359 5.58 2.84 -15.70
N ASN A 360 6.19 3.56 -16.63
CA ASN A 360 5.65 4.54 -17.53
C ASN A 360 4.75 3.81 -18.53
N LEU A 361 3.69 3.20 -17.99
CA LEU A 361 2.58 2.60 -18.73
C LEU A 361 1.89 3.62 -19.65
N PHE A 362 2.08 4.92 -19.35
CA PHE A 362 1.46 6.05 -20.03
C PHE A 362 2.45 6.87 -20.87
N VAL A 363 3.34 6.21 -21.61
CA VAL A 363 4.26 6.86 -22.55
C VAL A 363 4.04 6.28 -23.96
N PRO A 364 3.99 7.12 -25.01
CA PRO A 364 3.89 6.63 -26.38
C PRO A 364 5.05 5.69 -26.69
N LYS A 365 4.73 4.49 -27.20
CA LYS A 365 5.74 3.52 -27.63
C LYS A 365 6.48 4.03 -28.87
N PRO A 366 7.73 3.62 -29.10
CA PRO A 366 8.44 3.92 -30.34
C PRO A 366 7.63 3.45 -31.56
N GLU A 367 7.60 4.28 -32.61
CA GLU A 367 6.97 3.94 -33.88
C GLU A 367 7.73 2.81 -34.58
N ILE A 368 7.00 1.81 -35.09
CA ILE A 368 7.56 0.68 -35.84
C ILE A 368 7.40 0.96 -37.34
N GLN A 369 8.51 1.05 -38.07
CA GLN A 369 8.51 1.23 -39.52
C GLN A 369 8.63 -0.12 -40.25
N HIS A 370 7.71 -0.39 -41.19
CA HIS A 370 7.77 -1.61 -42.00
C HIS A 370 8.89 -1.52 -43.05
N LEU A 371 9.87 -2.41 -42.97
CA LEU A 371 10.93 -2.53 -43.96
C LEU A 371 10.47 -3.43 -45.12
N PHE A 372 10.13 -2.82 -46.25
CA PHE A 372 9.83 -3.54 -47.48
C PHE A 372 11.08 -4.25 -48.00
N ARG A 373 10.88 -5.36 -48.73
CA ARG A 373 11.96 -6.02 -49.46
C ARG A 373 12.54 -5.06 -50.50
N GLU A 374 13.87 -4.97 -50.58
CA GLU A 374 14.52 -4.19 -51.62
C GLU A 374 14.21 -4.77 -53.01
N PRO A 375 13.88 -3.93 -54.01
CA PRO A 375 13.67 -4.40 -55.36
C PRO A 375 14.97 -4.94 -55.95
N GLU A 376 14.87 -6.06 -56.69
CA GLU A 376 16.01 -6.65 -57.37
C GLU A 376 16.65 -5.67 -58.37
N LYS A 377 17.98 -5.61 -58.39
CA LYS A 377 18.73 -4.76 -59.32
C LYS A 377 18.61 -5.31 -60.75
N ARG A 378 18.05 -4.51 -61.66
CA ARG A 378 18.00 -4.84 -63.09
C ARG A 378 19.35 -4.54 -63.77
N PRO A 379 19.80 -5.36 -64.76
CA PRO A 379 21.00 -5.06 -65.54
C PRO A 379 20.89 -3.73 -66.32
N PRO A 380 22.02 -3.09 -66.67
CA PRO A 380 22.01 -1.90 -67.51
C PRO A 380 21.43 -2.17 -68.91
N THR A 381 20.59 -1.27 -69.41
CA THR A 381 19.92 -1.41 -70.72
C THR A 381 20.92 -1.53 -71.88
N VAL A 382 22.09 -0.89 -71.79
CA VAL A 382 23.14 -0.98 -72.80
C VAL A 382 23.64 -2.41 -72.97
N VAL A 383 23.82 -3.13 -71.85
CA VAL A 383 24.24 -4.54 -71.87
C VAL A 383 23.15 -5.37 -72.55
N SER A 384 21.89 -5.22 -72.13
CA SER A 384 20.76 -5.96 -72.72
C SER A 384 20.65 -5.73 -74.23
N ASN A 385 20.72 -4.48 -74.70
CA ASN A 385 20.61 -4.14 -76.12
C ASN A 385 21.79 -4.70 -76.94
N THR A 386 23.00 -4.67 -76.38
CA THR A 386 24.19 -5.22 -77.03
C THR A 386 24.03 -6.73 -77.25
N PHE A 387 23.60 -7.47 -76.22
CA PHE A 387 23.35 -8.90 -76.35
C PHE A 387 22.19 -9.23 -77.31
N THR A 388 21.14 -8.42 -77.37
CA THR A 388 20.07 -8.57 -78.38
C THR A 388 20.62 -8.44 -79.80
N ALA A 389 21.49 -7.46 -80.07
CA ALA A 389 22.13 -7.30 -81.37
C ALA A 389 23.05 -8.50 -81.70
N LEU A 390 23.81 -8.99 -80.71
CA LEU A 390 24.65 -10.18 -80.85
C LEU A 390 23.80 -11.42 -81.19
N VAL A 391 22.62 -11.60 -80.60
CA VAL A 391 21.70 -12.72 -80.92
C VAL A 391 21.15 -12.64 -82.35
N LEU A 392 20.98 -11.44 -82.91
CA LEU A 392 20.56 -11.27 -84.31
C LEU A 392 21.70 -11.46 -85.33
N SER A 393 22.96 -11.37 -84.89
CA SER A 393 24.13 -11.45 -85.78
C SER A 393 24.26 -12.77 -86.56
N PRO A 394 23.98 -13.97 -86.00
CA PRO A 394 24.07 -15.23 -86.75
C PRO A 394 23.04 -15.32 -87.87
N LEU A 395 21.86 -14.68 -87.73
CA LEU A 395 20.86 -14.63 -88.80
C LEU A 395 21.39 -13.84 -90.00
N LEU A 396 22.04 -12.69 -89.76
CA LEU A 396 22.69 -11.90 -90.80
C LEU A 396 23.82 -12.70 -91.47
N LEU A 397 24.64 -13.39 -90.68
CA LEU A 397 25.70 -14.25 -91.20
C LEU A 397 25.15 -15.37 -92.10
N LEU A 398 24.05 -16.02 -91.70
CA LEU A 398 23.37 -17.06 -92.49
C LEU A 398 22.96 -16.52 -93.87
N LEU A 399 22.35 -15.32 -93.92
CA LEU A 399 21.95 -14.70 -95.19
C LEU A 399 23.16 -14.41 -96.09
N ILE A 400 24.27 -13.90 -95.53
CA ILE A 400 25.52 -13.68 -96.28
C ILE A 400 26.05 -15.00 -96.84
N LEU A 401 26.07 -16.06 -96.04
CA LEU A 401 26.56 -17.38 -96.46
C LEU A 401 25.69 -17.99 -97.56
N TRP A 402 24.36 -17.88 -97.48
CA TRP A 402 23.46 -18.33 -98.54
C TRP A 402 23.74 -17.65 -99.88
N ILE A 403 23.98 -16.32 -99.86
CA ILE A 403 24.37 -15.57 -101.06
C ILE A 403 25.71 -16.08 -101.62
N LYS A 404 26.71 -16.29 -100.75
CA LYS A 404 28.03 -16.81 -101.17
C LYS A 404 27.98 -18.22 -101.75
N ILE A 405 27.14 -19.09 -101.20
CA ILE A 405 26.97 -20.49 -101.67
C ILE A 405 26.15 -20.53 -102.98
N GLY A 406 25.42 -19.46 -103.31
CA GLY A 406 24.56 -19.42 -104.50
C GLY A 406 23.19 -20.06 -104.30
N ALA A 407 22.72 -20.18 -103.04
CA ALA A 407 21.38 -20.66 -102.73
C ALA A 407 20.35 -19.70 -103.33
N ASN A 408 19.52 -20.22 -104.24
CA ASN A 408 18.54 -19.42 -104.98
C ASN A 408 17.15 -20.08 -104.97
N ILE A 409 16.14 -19.28 -105.33
CA ILE A 409 14.72 -19.69 -105.34
C ILE A 409 14.25 -19.98 -106.78
N SER A 410 15.16 -20.38 -107.68
CA SER A 410 14.88 -20.56 -109.12
C SER A 410 13.79 -21.59 -109.42
N ASN A 411 13.64 -22.61 -108.57
CA ASN A 411 12.65 -23.68 -108.72
C ASN A 411 11.28 -23.39 -108.06
N PHE A 412 10.97 -22.11 -107.82
CA PHE A 412 9.68 -21.72 -107.24
C PHE A 412 8.57 -21.75 -108.30
N SER A 413 7.64 -22.69 -108.13
CA SER A 413 6.47 -22.80 -109.00
C SER A 413 5.31 -21.97 -108.46
N PHE A 414 4.77 -21.06 -109.26
CA PHE A 414 3.55 -20.31 -108.94
C PHE A 414 2.27 -21.16 -109.07
N SER A 415 2.26 -22.35 -108.46
CA SER A 415 1.04 -23.16 -108.35
C SER A 415 0.23 -22.73 -107.12
N PRO A 416 -1.11 -22.82 -107.16
CA PRO A 416 -1.96 -22.45 -106.03
C PRO A 416 -1.57 -23.16 -104.72
N SER A 417 -1.21 -24.45 -104.79
CA SER A 417 -0.76 -25.22 -103.63
C SER A 417 0.54 -24.70 -103.03
N THR A 418 1.51 -24.28 -103.86
CA THR A 418 2.80 -23.74 -103.39
C THR A 418 2.60 -22.41 -102.67
N ILE A 419 1.78 -21.52 -103.22
CA ILE A 419 1.49 -20.20 -102.64
C ILE A 419 0.73 -20.35 -101.32
N VAL A 420 -0.35 -21.14 -101.30
CA VAL A 420 -1.17 -21.35 -100.09
C VAL A 420 -0.36 -22.02 -98.98
N PHE A 421 0.54 -22.96 -99.31
CA PHE A 421 1.41 -23.59 -98.32
C PHE A 421 2.36 -22.58 -97.65
N HIS A 422 3.10 -21.77 -98.43
CA HIS A 422 4.04 -20.80 -97.86
C HIS A 422 3.34 -19.67 -97.11
N LEU A 423 2.20 -19.18 -97.64
CA LEU A 423 1.40 -18.16 -96.96
C LEU A 423 0.78 -18.70 -95.66
N GLY A 424 0.26 -19.93 -95.68
CA GLY A 424 -0.26 -20.61 -94.50
C GLY A 424 0.82 -20.83 -93.43
N HIS A 425 2.04 -21.23 -93.84
CA HIS A 425 3.17 -21.36 -92.93
C HIS A 425 3.60 -20.02 -92.32
N ALA A 426 3.70 -18.96 -93.13
CA ALA A 426 3.98 -17.60 -92.65
C ALA A 426 2.88 -17.10 -91.69
N ALA A 427 1.61 -17.38 -91.99
CA ALA A 427 0.48 -17.03 -91.13
C ALA A 427 0.50 -17.78 -89.79
N MET A 428 0.94 -19.05 -89.76
CA MET A 428 1.14 -19.78 -88.50
C MET A 428 2.28 -19.19 -87.66
N LEU A 429 3.41 -18.82 -88.27
CA LEU A 429 4.49 -18.13 -87.57
C LEU A 429 4.05 -16.75 -87.04
N GLY A 430 3.30 -16.00 -87.85
CA GLY A 430 2.69 -14.75 -87.43
C GLY A 430 1.71 -14.94 -86.27
N LEU A 431 0.89 -16.00 -86.30
CA LEU A 431 0.00 -16.35 -85.19
C LEU A 431 0.77 -16.63 -83.90
N MET A 432 1.95 -17.25 -83.96
CA MET A 432 2.79 -17.45 -82.77
C MET A 432 3.29 -16.14 -82.16
N TYR A 433 3.59 -15.13 -83.00
CA TYR A 433 3.91 -13.79 -82.51
C TYR A 433 2.69 -13.10 -81.87
N VAL A 434 1.50 -13.23 -82.46
CA VAL A 434 0.26 -12.69 -81.89
C VAL A 434 -0.11 -13.41 -80.58
N TYR A 435 0.20 -14.70 -80.46
CA TYR A 435 0.09 -15.44 -79.19
C TYR A 435 1.02 -14.87 -78.11
N TRP A 436 2.28 -14.60 -78.45
CA TRP A 436 3.23 -14.01 -77.51
C TRP A 436 2.79 -12.63 -76.98
N THR A 437 2.09 -11.85 -77.82
CA THR A 437 1.73 -10.47 -77.50
C THR A 437 0.31 -10.29 -76.93
N GLN A 438 -0.67 -11.08 -77.35
CA GLN A 438 -2.09 -10.77 -77.10
C GLN A 438 -3.00 -11.97 -76.86
N LEU A 439 -2.87 -13.07 -77.62
CA LEU A 439 -3.85 -14.17 -77.56
C LEU A 439 -3.62 -15.08 -76.36
N ASN A 440 -4.71 -15.58 -75.79
CA ASN A 440 -4.63 -16.69 -74.86
C ASN A 440 -4.49 -18.03 -75.61
N MET A 441 -4.13 -19.08 -74.87
CA MET A 441 -3.82 -20.39 -75.42
C MET A 441 -4.99 -20.99 -76.24
N PHE A 442 -6.24 -20.89 -75.77
CA PHE A 442 -7.40 -21.47 -76.46
C PHE A 442 -7.72 -20.79 -77.79
N GLN A 443 -7.60 -19.45 -77.85
CA GLN A 443 -7.79 -18.70 -79.08
C GLN A 443 -6.71 -19.05 -80.11
N THR A 444 -5.44 -19.11 -79.67
CA THR A 444 -4.32 -19.53 -80.53
C THR A 444 -4.53 -20.93 -81.08
N LEU A 445 -4.93 -21.90 -80.25
CA LEU A 445 -5.19 -23.27 -80.71
C LEU A 445 -6.31 -23.34 -81.74
N LYS A 446 -7.40 -22.56 -81.58
CA LYS A 446 -8.49 -22.50 -82.55
C LYS A 446 -8.00 -21.98 -83.92
N TYR A 447 -7.28 -20.84 -83.93
CA TYR A 447 -6.76 -20.27 -85.17
C TYR A 447 -5.69 -21.17 -85.81
N LEU A 448 -4.84 -21.79 -84.98
CA LEU A 448 -3.80 -22.72 -85.42
C LEU A 448 -4.39 -23.99 -86.02
N ALA A 449 -5.49 -24.52 -85.47
CA ALA A 449 -6.18 -25.68 -86.04
C ALA A 449 -6.72 -25.39 -87.45
N ILE A 450 -7.32 -24.21 -87.65
CA ILE A 450 -7.84 -23.78 -88.95
C ILE A 450 -6.69 -23.56 -89.95
N LEU A 451 -5.70 -22.73 -89.59
CA LEU A 451 -4.55 -22.42 -90.46
C LEU A 451 -3.72 -23.68 -90.75
N GLY A 452 -3.54 -24.54 -89.74
CA GLY A 452 -2.82 -25.81 -89.83
C GLY A 452 -3.52 -26.78 -90.78
N GLY A 453 -4.85 -26.91 -90.68
CA GLY A 453 -5.63 -27.74 -91.60
C GLY A 453 -5.50 -27.30 -93.07
N ILE A 454 -5.60 -25.99 -93.32
CA ILE A 454 -5.43 -25.42 -94.68
C ILE A 454 -4.00 -25.64 -95.19
N THR A 455 -2.99 -25.35 -94.36
CA THR A 455 -1.58 -25.50 -94.72
C THR A 455 -1.22 -26.96 -94.97
N PHE A 456 -1.77 -27.88 -94.19
CA PHE A 456 -1.56 -29.32 -94.35
C PHE A 456 -2.02 -29.83 -95.73
N LEU A 457 -3.24 -29.50 -96.14
CA LEU A 457 -3.78 -29.91 -97.44
C LEU A 457 -2.98 -29.33 -98.61
N ALA A 458 -2.62 -28.04 -98.53
CA ALA A 458 -1.81 -27.37 -99.55
C ALA A 458 -0.40 -27.97 -99.64
N GLY A 459 0.22 -28.24 -98.48
CA GLY A 459 1.53 -28.87 -98.36
C GLY A 459 1.55 -30.28 -98.94
N ASN A 460 0.55 -31.11 -98.64
CA ASN A 460 0.44 -32.46 -99.19
C ASN A 460 0.44 -32.45 -100.73
N ARG A 461 -0.38 -31.57 -101.33
CA ARG A 461 -0.43 -31.42 -102.80
C ARG A 461 0.87 -30.86 -103.39
N MET A 462 1.48 -29.86 -102.75
CA MET A 462 2.75 -29.28 -103.19
C MET A 462 3.88 -30.31 -103.15
N LEU A 463 4.00 -31.06 -102.06
CA LEU A 463 5.03 -32.08 -101.89
C LEU A 463 4.86 -33.23 -102.88
N ALA A 464 3.62 -33.68 -103.15
CA ALA A 464 3.36 -34.68 -104.19
C ALA A 464 3.81 -34.20 -105.58
N GLN A 465 3.53 -32.95 -105.96
CA GLN A 465 4.00 -32.37 -107.23
C GLN A 465 5.53 -32.25 -107.31
N LYS A 466 6.18 -31.95 -106.19
CA LYS A 466 7.66 -31.90 -106.12
C LYS A 466 8.28 -33.29 -106.18
N ALA A 467 7.65 -34.29 -105.56
CA ALA A 467 8.12 -35.67 -105.60
C ALA A 467 8.07 -36.28 -107.01
N VAL A 468 7.06 -35.92 -107.82
CA VAL A 468 6.96 -36.35 -109.24
C VAL A 468 8.09 -35.78 -110.11
N LYS A 469 8.69 -34.65 -109.73
CA LYS A 469 9.82 -34.02 -110.44
C LYS A 469 11.19 -34.50 -109.96
N ARG A 470 11.23 -35.38 -108.95
CA ARG A 470 12.43 -35.90 -108.32
C ARG A 470 12.78 -37.24 -108.95
#